data_AF-A0A6H0D0A5-F1
#
_entry.id   AF-A0A6H0D0A5-F1
#
_cell.length_a   1.000
_cell.length_b   1.000
_cell.length_c   1.000
_cell.angle_alpha   90.00
_cell.angle_beta   90.00
_cell.angle_gamma   90.00
#
_symmetry.space_group_name_H-M   'P 1'
#
loop_
_entity.id
_entity.type
_entity.pdbx_description
1 polymer ?
#
loop_
_entity_poly.entity_id
_entity_poly.type
_entity_poly.pdbx_seq_one_letter_code
_entity_poly.pdbx_strand_id
1 'polypeptide(L)'
;MTVLPLTLPASSGLTGPAHAAGATADLRTDRDVITGHATELYPEGVAWDPTRRAFLTGSASQGNLSVIGLDGSVTELAPSIGKVSTLGIRVDVARNRILVAYSDFWVRQRLEVGDQPPTSGVAVFALDTGRLQRRIDVAGGRERTFANDLTFDSRGDVYVTDSVHDTVQRIDRAGRVTPVATDPRFAADIVGLNGIVWHPDGYLLAVRYDTGKMFRITPGAPERSRVSEVRLPQPLLGTDGLALRPDGSLVVVTNSIGAAVGVPGGVDAVTVLGSRDGWRTADPDLRFDPWPVSGPTTVAMTPFGDYALSGEVGELMAGRTSDLITLRRVPGSAHTVKGHS
;
A
#
# COMPACT_ATOMS: atom_id res chain seq x y z
N MET A 1 -67.95 44.73 -28.71
CA MET A 1 -66.58 44.57 -28.18
C MET A 1 -66.69 43.80 -26.88
N THR A 2 -66.07 42.64 -26.89
CA THR A 2 -66.26 41.50 -26.00
C THR A 2 -65.19 41.52 -24.92
N VAL A 3 -65.54 41.41 -23.65
CA VAL A 3 -64.59 41.05 -22.59
C VAL A 3 -65.27 40.06 -21.65
N LEU A 4 -64.83 38.80 -21.76
CA LEU A 4 -65.18 37.68 -20.87
C LEU A 4 -64.47 37.84 -19.52
N PRO A 5 -65.05 37.36 -18.40
CA PRO A 5 -64.33 37.25 -17.14
C PRO A 5 -63.40 36.01 -17.18
N LEU A 6 -62.13 36.21 -16.86
CA LEU A 6 -61.15 35.13 -16.73
C LEU A 6 -61.07 34.72 -15.25
N THR A 7 -61.61 33.55 -14.91
CA THR A 7 -61.33 32.84 -13.66
C THR A 7 -60.03 32.05 -13.83
N LEU A 8 -59.08 32.22 -12.90
CA LEU A 8 -57.88 31.37 -12.77
C LEU A 8 -57.95 30.56 -11.46
N PRO A 9 -57.37 29.34 -11.44
CA PRO A 9 -57.63 28.34 -10.42
C PRO A 9 -56.76 28.52 -9.16
N ALA A 10 -57.23 27.96 -8.05
CA ALA A 10 -56.43 27.70 -6.87
C ALA A 10 -55.49 26.51 -7.12
N SER A 11 -54.21 26.64 -6.77
CA SER A 11 -53.33 25.48 -6.58
C SER A 11 -52.18 25.77 -5.59
N SER A 12 -52.18 24.92 -4.55
CA SER A 12 -51.04 24.28 -3.89
C SER A 12 -49.95 25.15 -3.24
N GLY A 13 -49.86 24.99 -1.91
CA GLY A 13 -48.85 25.60 -1.05
C GLY A 13 -47.42 25.20 -1.40
N LEU A 14 -46.53 26.18 -1.25
CA LEU A 14 -45.09 26.01 -1.27
C LEU A 14 -44.65 25.51 0.11
N THR A 15 -44.44 24.20 0.25
CA THR A 15 -43.60 23.66 1.31
C THR A 15 -42.16 23.97 0.95
N GLY A 16 -41.50 24.82 1.75
CA GLY A 16 -40.07 25.09 1.64
C GLY A 16 -39.25 23.79 1.82
N PRO A 17 -38.03 23.73 1.28
CA PRO A 17 -37.19 22.55 1.45
C PRO A 17 -36.85 22.42 2.93
N ALA A 18 -37.40 21.38 3.55
CA ALA A 18 -36.96 20.91 4.85
C ALA A 18 -35.46 20.61 4.74
N HIS A 19 -34.65 21.31 5.52
CA HIS A 19 -33.29 20.89 5.80
C HIS A 19 -33.38 19.50 6.44
N ALA A 20 -33.21 18.46 5.63
CA ALA A 20 -32.88 17.15 6.13
C ALA A 20 -31.52 17.30 6.79
N ALA A 21 -31.52 17.46 8.11
CA ALA A 21 -30.37 17.24 8.95
C ALA A 21 -29.89 15.82 8.63
N GLY A 22 -28.88 15.73 7.76
CA GLY A 22 -28.26 14.47 7.40
C GLY A 22 -27.74 13.85 8.68
N ALA A 23 -28.34 12.72 9.06
CA ALA A 23 -27.81 11.86 10.09
C ALA A 23 -26.33 11.60 9.78
N THR A 24 -25.45 12.09 10.64
CA THR A 24 -24.09 11.59 10.75
C THR A 24 -24.20 10.13 11.20
N ALA A 25 -24.46 9.24 10.25
CA ALA A 25 -24.38 7.81 10.49
C ALA A 25 -22.98 7.54 11.04
N ASP A 26 -22.92 6.90 12.20
CA ASP A 26 -21.69 6.47 12.84
C ASP A 26 -21.03 5.45 11.88
N LEU A 27 -19.97 5.88 11.18
CA LEU A 27 -19.33 5.08 10.15
C LEU A 27 -18.35 4.05 10.73
N ARG A 28 -18.61 3.58 11.95
CA ARG A 28 -17.95 2.39 12.48
C ARG A 28 -18.34 1.22 11.59
N THR A 29 -17.38 0.73 10.80
CA THR A 29 -17.56 -0.59 10.22
C THR A 29 -17.40 -1.58 11.37
N ASP A 30 -18.46 -2.26 11.76
CA ASP A 30 -18.42 -3.40 12.69
C ASP A 30 -17.85 -4.67 12.00
N ARG A 31 -17.22 -4.49 10.83
CA ARG A 31 -16.68 -5.55 9.98
C ARG A 31 -15.20 -5.70 10.26
N ASP A 32 -14.89 -6.70 11.08
CA ASP A 32 -13.51 -7.14 11.29
C ASP A 32 -12.93 -7.86 10.07
N VAL A 33 -13.78 -8.31 9.13
CA VAL A 33 -13.36 -8.95 7.89
C VAL A 33 -14.20 -8.40 6.74
N ILE A 34 -13.52 -8.00 5.67
CA ILE A 34 -14.09 -7.60 4.39
C ILE A 34 -13.58 -8.63 3.37
N THR A 35 -14.50 -9.27 2.66
CA THR A 35 -14.19 -10.26 1.63
C THR A 35 -14.71 -9.75 0.30
N GLY A 36 -13.81 -9.66 -0.67
CA GLY A 36 -14.13 -9.31 -2.06
C GLY A 36 -13.69 -10.40 -3.01
N HIS A 37 -14.21 -10.33 -4.24
CA HIS A 37 -13.85 -11.24 -5.32
C HIS A 37 -13.47 -10.46 -6.57
N ALA A 38 -12.31 -10.74 -7.14
CA ALA A 38 -11.86 -10.21 -8.42
C ALA A 38 -10.93 -11.21 -9.10
N THR A 39 -11.38 -11.73 -10.24
CA THR A 39 -10.63 -12.71 -11.02
C THR A 39 -9.27 -12.16 -11.43
N GLU A 40 -8.23 -12.93 -11.12
CA GLU A 40 -6.87 -12.65 -11.57
C GLU A 40 -6.34 -11.28 -11.12
N LEU A 41 -6.75 -10.76 -9.95
CA LEU A 41 -6.21 -9.51 -9.40
C LEU A 41 -4.95 -9.75 -8.54
N TYR A 42 -5.02 -10.72 -7.62
CA TYR A 42 -3.96 -11.05 -6.66
C TYR A 42 -3.29 -9.83 -6.01
N PRO A 43 -4.03 -8.99 -5.27
CA PRO A 43 -3.49 -7.75 -4.74
C PRO A 43 -2.37 -8.00 -3.72
N GLU A 44 -1.25 -7.30 -3.87
CA GLU A 44 -0.15 -7.28 -2.91
C GLU A 44 -0.19 -5.99 -2.06
N GLY A 45 -0.35 -4.84 -2.71
CA GLY A 45 -0.47 -3.54 -2.04
C GLY A 45 -1.91 -3.12 -1.72
N VAL A 46 -2.11 -2.47 -0.58
CA VAL A 46 -3.36 -1.77 -0.24
C VAL A 46 -3.10 -0.41 0.41
N ALA A 47 -3.96 0.56 0.13
CA ALA A 47 -4.01 1.84 0.84
C ALA A 47 -5.45 2.28 1.11
N TRP A 48 -5.67 3.04 2.18
CA TRP A 48 -6.96 3.68 2.43
C TRP A 48 -7.08 4.99 1.64
N ASP A 49 -8.18 5.14 0.91
CA ASP A 49 -8.56 6.41 0.30
C ASP A 49 -9.69 7.07 1.12
N PRO A 50 -9.38 8.14 1.88
CA PRO A 50 -10.39 8.81 2.69
C PRO A 50 -11.42 9.58 1.85
N THR A 51 -11.14 9.88 0.58
CA THR A 51 -12.07 10.62 -0.30
C THR A 51 -13.21 9.73 -0.79
N ARG A 52 -12.91 8.47 -1.13
CA ARG A 52 -13.90 7.43 -1.48
C ARG A 52 -14.42 6.68 -0.28
N ARG A 53 -13.70 6.75 0.85
CA ARG A 53 -13.95 5.92 2.04
C ARG A 53 -13.93 4.43 1.71
N ALA A 54 -12.90 4.05 0.95
CA ALA A 54 -12.69 2.71 0.43
C ALA A 54 -11.19 2.40 0.41
N PHE A 55 -10.84 1.13 0.19
CA PHE A 55 -9.46 0.73 -0.04
C PHE A 55 -9.13 0.83 -1.52
N LEU A 56 -7.88 1.16 -1.84
CA LEU A 56 -7.31 1.07 -3.16
C LEU A 56 -6.29 -0.06 -3.18
N THR A 57 -6.28 -0.83 -4.26
CA THR A 57 -5.37 -1.96 -4.41
C THR A 57 -4.84 -2.06 -5.83
N GLY A 58 -3.69 -2.73 -5.96
CA GLY A 58 -3.05 -3.04 -7.23
C GLY A 58 -3.41 -4.42 -7.72
N SER A 59 -2.61 -4.91 -8.65
CA SER A 59 -2.77 -6.21 -9.29
C SER A 59 -1.40 -6.80 -9.60
N ALA A 60 -1.06 -7.90 -8.92
CA ALA A 60 0.23 -8.55 -9.14
C ALA A 60 0.34 -9.22 -10.53
N SER A 61 -0.79 -9.49 -11.17
CA SER A 61 -0.91 -10.22 -12.44
C SER A 61 -1.27 -9.33 -13.64
N GLN A 62 -2.12 -8.32 -13.46
CA GLN A 62 -2.69 -7.52 -14.55
C GLN A 62 -2.18 -6.08 -14.60
N GLY A 63 -1.66 -5.54 -13.48
CA GLY A 63 -1.11 -4.19 -13.42
C GLY A 63 -2.15 -3.05 -13.48
N ASN A 64 -3.43 -3.34 -13.27
CA ASN A 64 -4.49 -2.34 -13.09
C ASN A 64 -4.61 -1.89 -11.62
N LEU A 65 -5.52 -0.95 -11.34
CA LEU A 65 -5.88 -0.53 -9.98
C LEU A 65 -7.38 -0.71 -9.74
N SER A 66 -7.75 -1.10 -8.53
CA SER A 66 -9.13 -1.34 -8.13
C SER A 66 -9.48 -0.66 -6.81
N VAL A 67 -10.75 -0.32 -6.65
CA VAL A 67 -11.36 0.11 -5.39
C VAL A 67 -12.03 -1.10 -4.73
N ILE A 68 -11.75 -1.31 -3.44
CA ILE A 68 -12.47 -2.28 -2.60
C ILE A 68 -13.35 -1.52 -1.61
N GLY A 69 -14.67 -1.66 -1.78
CA GLY A 69 -15.67 -1.11 -0.87
C GLY A 69 -15.68 -1.79 0.49
N LEU A 70 -16.24 -1.11 1.50
CA LEU A 70 -16.44 -1.69 2.84
C LEU A 70 -17.44 -2.85 2.86
N ASP A 71 -18.22 -3.00 1.79
CA ASP A 71 -19.13 -4.11 1.52
C ASP A 71 -18.47 -5.28 0.79
N GLY A 72 -17.19 -5.19 0.45
CA GLY A 72 -16.44 -6.19 -0.32
C GLY A 72 -16.56 -6.05 -1.84
N SER A 73 -17.31 -5.06 -2.35
CA SER A 73 -17.36 -4.80 -3.80
C SER A 73 -15.99 -4.44 -4.34
N VAL A 74 -15.61 -5.00 -5.50
CA VAL A 74 -14.35 -4.68 -6.18
C VAL A 74 -14.68 -4.07 -7.54
N THR A 75 -14.18 -2.87 -7.79
CA THR A 75 -14.42 -2.14 -9.05
C THR A 75 -13.11 -1.57 -9.60
N GLU A 76 -12.91 -1.65 -10.91
CA GLU A 76 -11.70 -1.10 -11.53
C GLU A 76 -11.71 0.44 -11.42
N LEU A 77 -10.60 1.00 -10.92
CA LEU A 77 -10.34 2.43 -10.85
C LEU A 77 -9.56 2.92 -12.07
N ALA A 78 -8.56 2.15 -12.48
CA ALA A 78 -7.68 2.47 -13.59
C ALA A 78 -7.30 1.19 -14.33
N PRO A 79 -7.26 1.21 -15.67
CA PRO A 79 -6.88 0.05 -16.45
C PRO A 79 -5.40 -0.29 -16.26
N SER A 80 -5.00 -1.46 -16.77
CA SER A 80 -3.60 -1.91 -16.77
C SER A 80 -2.66 -0.86 -17.39
N ILE A 81 -1.50 -0.66 -16.74
CA ILE A 81 -0.43 0.22 -17.23
C ILE A 81 0.65 -0.52 -18.05
N GLY A 82 0.40 -1.77 -18.42
CA GLY A 82 1.29 -2.62 -19.22
C GLY A 82 1.44 -4.02 -18.63
N LYS A 83 2.33 -4.83 -19.21
CA LYS A 83 2.68 -6.16 -18.69
C LYS A 83 3.59 -6.04 -17.45
N VAL A 84 3.02 -5.53 -16.35
CA VAL A 84 3.68 -5.28 -15.07
C VAL A 84 2.75 -5.69 -13.93
N SER A 85 3.35 -6.01 -12.78
CA SER A 85 2.67 -6.04 -11.49
C SER A 85 2.56 -4.61 -10.94
N THR A 86 1.42 -4.25 -10.35
CA THR A 86 1.27 -3.07 -9.48
C THR A 86 1.24 -3.52 -8.02
N LEU A 87 2.18 -2.99 -7.23
CA LEU A 87 2.59 -3.54 -5.93
C LEU A 87 2.29 -2.53 -4.82
N GLY A 88 3.31 -2.00 -4.11
CA GLY A 88 3.14 -1.01 -3.08
C GLY A 88 2.34 0.21 -3.54
N ILE A 89 1.28 0.54 -2.80
CA ILE A 89 0.40 1.69 -3.04
C ILE A 89 0.44 2.64 -1.85
N ARG A 90 0.46 3.95 -2.13
CA ARG A 90 0.24 5.00 -1.13
C ARG A 90 -0.67 6.10 -1.67
N VAL A 91 -1.51 6.65 -0.80
CA VAL A 91 -2.40 7.79 -1.10
C VAL A 91 -1.81 9.06 -0.49
N ASP A 92 -1.58 10.07 -1.33
CA ASP A 92 -1.17 11.42 -0.91
C ASP A 92 -2.30 12.41 -1.23
N VAL A 93 -3.22 12.53 -0.27
CA VAL A 93 -4.42 13.39 -0.38
C VAL A 93 -4.02 14.85 -0.59
N ALA A 94 -2.99 15.31 0.13
CA ALA A 94 -2.54 16.70 0.06
C ALA A 94 -2.07 17.11 -1.34
N ARG A 95 -1.66 16.14 -2.17
CA ARG A 95 -1.21 16.37 -3.55
C ARG A 95 -2.12 15.72 -4.60
N ASN A 96 -3.31 15.27 -4.22
CA ASN A 96 -4.30 14.62 -5.09
C ASN A 96 -3.70 13.50 -5.95
N ARG A 97 -2.92 12.60 -5.34
CA ARG A 97 -2.23 11.54 -6.08
C ARG A 97 -2.27 10.18 -5.38
N ILE A 98 -2.32 9.13 -6.20
CA ILE A 98 -2.05 7.74 -5.83
C ILE A 98 -0.67 7.41 -6.39
N LEU A 99 0.22 6.91 -5.55
CA LEU A 99 1.55 6.47 -5.91
C LEU A 99 1.58 4.95 -5.91
N VAL A 100 2.06 4.35 -6.99
CA VAL A 100 2.05 2.90 -7.19
C VAL A 100 3.42 2.46 -7.67
N ALA A 101 4.08 1.58 -6.93
CA ALA A 101 5.27 0.87 -7.40
C ALA A 101 4.83 -0.17 -8.44
N TYR A 102 5.55 -0.25 -9.55
CA TYR A 102 5.29 -1.27 -10.56
C TYR A 102 6.60 -1.92 -11.01
N SER A 103 6.50 -3.19 -11.38
CA SER A 103 7.61 -3.96 -11.92
C SER A 103 7.09 -5.09 -12.79
N ASP A 104 7.76 -5.41 -13.88
CA ASP A 104 7.53 -6.64 -14.63
C ASP A 104 8.35 -7.83 -14.09
N PHE A 105 9.06 -7.70 -12.95
CA PHE A 105 9.99 -8.71 -12.44
C PHE A 105 9.37 -10.11 -12.42
N TRP A 106 8.17 -10.24 -11.87
CA TRP A 106 7.43 -11.49 -11.84
C TRP A 106 6.75 -11.82 -13.16
N VAL A 107 6.20 -10.82 -13.84
CA VAL A 107 5.50 -10.98 -15.12
C VAL A 107 6.41 -11.59 -16.17
N ARG A 108 7.63 -11.06 -16.35
CA ARG A 108 8.60 -11.54 -17.35
C ARG A 108 9.13 -12.96 -17.08
N GLN A 109 9.05 -13.43 -15.83
CA GLN A 109 9.50 -14.77 -15.45
C GLN A 109 8.43 -15.82 -15.73
N ARG A 110 7.17 -15.40 -15.86
CA ARG A 110 6.01 -16.30 -16.03
C ARG A 110 5.36 -16.19 -17.41
N LEU A 111 5.46 -15.03 -18.05
CA LEU A 111 4.75 -14.69 -19.28
C LEU A 111 5.72 -14.13 -20.32
N GLU A 112 5.39 -14.31 -21.59
CA GLU A 112 6.10 -13.69 -22.70
C GLU A 112 5.80 -12.19 -22.76
N VAL A 113 6.83 -11.37 -22.54
CA VAL A 113 6.75 -9.90 -22.55
C VAL A 113 7.15 -9.27 -23.90
N GLY A 114 7.59 -10.07 -24.88
CA GLY A 114 8.05 -9.60 -26.19
C GLY A 114 9.29 -8.70 -26.06
N ASP A 115 9.35 -7.64 -26.87
CA ASP A 115 10.47 -6.68 -26.88
C ASP A 115 10.42 -5.66 -25.73
N GLN A 116 9.58 -5.86 -24.70
CA GLN A 116 9.51 -4.98 -23.54
C GLN A 116 10.87 -4.98 -22.83
N PRO A 117 11.57 -3.82 -22.75
CA PRO A 117 12.80 -3.76 -21.99
C PRO A 117 12.50 -3.90 -20.51
N PRO A 118 13.51 -4.28 -19.71
CA PRO A 118 13.31 -4.41 -18.29
C PRO A 118 12.69 -3.16 -17.63
N THR A 119 11.51 -3.28 -17.01
CA THR A 119 10.78 -2.10 -16.50
C THR A 119 10.44 -2.21 -15.02
N SER A 120 10.74 -1.15 -14.28
CA SER A 120 10.27 -0.94 -12.91
C SER A 120 10.22 0.56 -12.63
N GLY A 121 9.26 0.99 -11.81
CA GLY A 121 9.04 2.42 -11.64
C GLY A 121 7.96 2.77 -10.63
N VAL A 122 7.62 4.04 -10.64
CA VAL A 122 6.46 4.58 -9.91
C VAL A 122 5.48 5.16 -10.92
N ALA A 123 4.24 4.68 -10.86
CA ALA A 123 3.12 5.27 -11.55
C ALA A 123 2.41 6.25 -10.60
N VAL A 124 2.08 7.43 -11.12
CA VAL A 124 1.36 8.50 -10.42
C VAL A 124 0.00 8.63 -11.07
N PHE A 125 -1.06 8.36 -10.32
CA PHE A 125 -2.44 8.54 -10.76
C PHE A 125 -3.07 9.71 -10.01
N ALA A 126 -4.01 10.39 -10.64
CA ALA A 126 -4.83 11.40 -9.99
C ALA A 126 -5.76 10.72 -8.98
N LEU A 127 -5.77 11.17 -7.72
CA LEU A 127 -6.59 10.55 -6.69
C LEU A 127 -8.08 10.70 -7.00
N ASP A 128 -8.53 11.89 -7.38
CA ASP A 128 -9.93 12.17 -7.71
C ASP A 128 -10.53 11.32 -8.84
N THR A 129 -9.75 11.01 -9.87
CA THR A 129 -10.26 10.45 -11.14
C THR A 129 -9.69 9.07 -11.47
N GLY A 130 -8.63 8.63 -10.79
CA GLY A 130 -7.92 7.40 -11.14
C GLY A 130 -7.09 7.50 -12.43
N ARG A 131 -7.00 8.68 -13.06
CA ARG A 131 -6.29 8.84 -14.33
C ARG A 131 -4.78 8.78 -14.13
N LEU A 132 -4.08 7.95 -14.92
CA LEU A 132 -2.61 7.93 -14.98
C LEU A 132 -2.08 9.30 -15.42
N GLN A 133 -1.25 9.91 -14.58
CA GLN A 133 -0.61 11.21 -14.84
C GLN A 133 0.84 11.05 -15.32
N ARG A 134 1.58 10.10 -14.73
CA ARG A 134 3.00 9.91 -15.01
C ARG A 134 3.45 8.48 -14.71
N ARG A 135 4.42 8.00 -15.48
CA ARG A 135 5.27 6.86 -15.11
C ARG A 135 6.71 7.36 -14.98
N ILE A 136 7.37 6.98 -13.89
CA ILE A 136 8.73 7.39 -13.59
C ILE A 136 9.57 6.12 -13.54
N ASP A 137 10.49 5.99 -14.50
CA ASP A 137 11.39 4.85 -14.55
C ASP A 137 12.40 4.90 -13.41
N VAL A 138 12.50 3.82 -12.65
CA VAL A 138 13.56 3.62 -11.64
C VAL A 138 14.49 2.47 -12.03
N ALA A 139 14.20 1.76 -13.13
CA ALA A 139 15.07 0.72 -13.66
C ALA A 139 16.42 1.31 -14.10
N GLY A 140 16.41 2.48 -14.74
CA GLY A 140 17.65 3.14 -15.17
C GLY A 140 18.45 2.29 -16.17
N GLY A 141 17.76 1.48 -16.98
CA GLY A 141 18.37 0.57 -17.96
C GLY A 141 18.98 -0.71 -17.39
N ARG A 142 18.82 -0.98 -16.09
CA ARG A 142 19.31 -2.24 -15.49
C ARG A 142 18.54 -3.44 -16.02
N GLU A 143 19.26 -4.52 -16.33
CA GLU A 143 18.66 -5.76 -16.85
C GLU A 143 17.70 -6.42 -15.85
N ARG A 144 17.96 -6.16 -14.57
CA ARG A 144 17.20 -6.65 -13.44
C ARG A 144 16.81 -5.48 -12.55
N THR A 145 15.57 -5.43 -12.11
CA THR A 145 15.08 -4.43 -11.16
C THR A 145 13.73 -4.90 -10.64
N PHE A 146 13.42 -4.54 -9.40
CA PHE A 146 12.17 -4.92 -8.77
C PHE A 146 11.69 -3.82 -7.82
N ALA A 147 11.17 -2.72 -8.39
CA ALA A 147 10.49 -1.70 -7.58
C ALA A 147 9.28 -2.34 -6.87
N ASN A 148 9.31 -2.40 -5.55
CA ASN A 148 8.35 -3.20 -4.78
C ASN A 148 7.42 -2.32 -3.93
N ASP A 149 7.94 -1.65 -2.91
CA ASP A 149 7.16 -0.75 -2.07
C ASP A 149 7.67 0.70 -2.18
N LEU A 150 6.82 1.63 -1.76
CA LEU A 150 7.15 3.04 -1.75
C LEU A 150 6.55 3.78 -0.56
N THR A 151 7.16 4.92 -0.24
CA THR A 151 6.64 5.88 0.71
C THR A 151 6.95 7.30 0.24
N PHE A 152 6.47 8.32 0.94
CA PHE A 152 6.78 9.71 0.64
C PHE A 152 6.96 10.54 1.90
N ASP A 153 7.82 11.55 1.82
CA ASP A 153 8.03 12.49 2.92
C ASP A 153 7.00 13.63 2.94
N SER A 154 7.07 14.48 3.97
CA SER A 154 6.20 15.65 4.09
C SER A 154 6.36 16.66 2.94
N ARG A 155 7.50 16.67 2.24
CA ARG A 155 7.76 17.51 1.07
C ARG A 155 7.17 16.93 -0.20
N GLY A 156 6.86 15.65 -0.21
CA GLY A 156 6.26 14.90 -1.31
C GLY A 156 7.29 14.21 -2.21
N ASP A 157 8.54 14.11 -1.76
CA ASP A 157 9.53 13.25 -2.40
C ASP A 157 9.19 11.80 -2.11
N VAL A 158 9.33 10.93 -3.12
CA VAL A 158 8.97 9.51 -3.03
C VAL A 158 10.23 8.68 -2.83
N TYR A 159 10.16 7.66 -2.00
CA TYR A 159 11.24 6.70 -1.76
C TYR A 159 10.78 5.31 -2.14
N VAL A 160 11.60 4.57 -2.86
CA VAL A 160 11.22 3.30 -3.50
C VAL A 160 12.29 2.26 -3.19
N THR A 161 11.86 1.07 -2.75
CA THR A 161 12.73 -0.09 -2.58
C THR A 161 12.90 -0.83 -3.90
N ASP A 162 14.08 -1.42 -4.10
CA ASP A 162 14.31 -2.38 -5.18
C ASP A 162 14.65 -3.74 -4.54
N SER A 163 13.76 -4.71 -4.65
CA SER A 163 13.90 -5.99 -3.94
C SER A 163 15.02 -6.89 -4.46
N VAL A 164 15.70 -6.52 -5.55
CA VAL A 164 16.85 -7.28 -6.07
C VAL A 164 18.13 -6.45 -6.17
N HIS A 165 18.10 -5.18 -5.73
CA HIS A 165 19.27 -4.31 -5.71
C HIS A 165 19.59 -3.76 -4.33
N ASP A 166 20.80 -3.22 -4.23
CA ASP A 166 21.36 -2.66 -3.01
C ASP A 166 20.91 -1.21 -2.72
N THR A 167 19.95 -0.67 -3.47
CA THR A 167 19.70 0.78 -3.50
C THR A 167 18.25 1.11 -3.21
N VAL A 168 18.04 2.09 -2.31
CA VAL A 168 16.76 2.82 -2.18
C VAL A 168 16.85 4.06 -3.06
N GLN A 169 15.85 4.26 -3.91
CA GLN A 169 15.78 5.40 -4.82
C GLN A 169 14.91 6.50 -4.21
N ARG A 170 15.27 7.76 -4.43
CA ARG A 170 14.43 8.95 -4.19
C ARG A 170 14.01 9.55 -5.52
N ILE A 171 12.73 9.86 -5.62
CA ILE A 171 12.12 10.60 -6.72
C ILE A 171 11.70 11.97 -6.19
N ASP A 172 12.33 13.03 -6.68
CA ASP A 172 11.94 14.39 -6.31
C ASP A 172 10.60 14.80 -6.96
N ARG A 173 10.03 15.93 -6.52
CA ARG A 173 8.78 16.47 -7.10
C ARG A 173 8.85 16.80 -8.60
N ALA A 174 10.03 16.97 -9.18
CA ALA A 174 10.19 17.15 -10.63
C ALA A 174 10.18 15.80 -11.38
N GLY A 175 10.30 14.69 -10.65
CA GLY A 175 10.40 13.34 -11.19
C GLY A 175 11.83 12.86 -11.39
N ARG A 176 12.84 13.55 -10.83
CA ARG A 176 14.24 13.14 -10.94
C ARG A 176 14.52 12.01 -9.96
N VAL A 177 15.14 10.95 -10.46
CA VAL A 177 15.51 9.77 -9.68
C VAL A 177 16.97 9.89 -9.25
N THR A 178 17.23 9.70 -7.95
CA THR A 178 18.58 9.72 -7.36
C THR A 178 18.67 8.65 -6.28
N PRO A 179 19.80 7.94 -6.13
CA PRO A 179 19.98 7.01 -5.03
C PRO A 179 19.98 7.79 -3.71
N VAL A 180 19.12 7.37 -2.77
CA VAL A 180 19.15 7.95 -1.41
C VAL A 180 20.11 7.20 -0.50
N ALA A 181 20.26 5.89 -0.70
CA ALA A 181 21.19 5.03 0.00
C ALA A 181 21.51 3.80 -0.85
N THR A 182 22.77 3.42 -0.87
CA THR A 182 23.27 2.18 -1.49
C THR A 182 24.01 1.40 -0.42
N ASP A 183 23.57 0.18 -0.15
CA ASP A 183 24.10 -0.68 0.90
C ASP A 183 24.01 -2.15 0.48
N PRO A 184 25.15 -2.88 0.40
CA PRO A 184 25.16 -4.29 0.00
C PRO A 184 24.23 -5.20 0.82
N ARG A 185 23.89 -4.79 2.06
CA ARG A 185 22.94 -5.51 2.92
C ARG A 185 21.50 -5.44 2.42
N PHE A 186 21.18 -4.64 1.41
CA PHE A 186 19.85 -4.59 0.79
C PHE A 186 19.69 -5.59 -0.37
N ALA A 187 20.78 -5.91 -1.08
CA ALA A 187 20.74 -6.76 -2.27
C ALA A 187 20.37 -8.21 -1.94
N ALA A 188 19.57 -8.81 -2.82
CA ALA A 188 19.16 -10.20 -2.75
C ALA A 188 18.96 -10.78 -4.15
N ASP A 189 19.02 -12.11 -4.24
CA ASP A 189 18.85 -12.81 -5.50
C ASP A 189 17.39 -12.93 -5.94
N ILE A 190 16.39 -12.76 -5.07
CA ILE A 190 14.98 -12.92 -5.47
C ILE A 190 14.12 -11.83 -4.82
N VAL A 191 14.01 -11.84 -3.49
CA VAL A 191 13.28 -10.81 -2.72
C VAL A 191 14.09 -10.41 -1.49
N GLY A 192 14.64 -9.21 -1.53
CA GLY A 192 15.43 -8.57 -0.48
C GLY A 192 14.65 -7.45 0.18
N LEU A 193 15.14 -6.21 0.05
CA LEU A 193 14.50 -5.03 0.61
C LEU A 193 13.08 -4.86 0.05
N ASN A 194 12.09 -4.74 0.92
CA ASN A 194 10.68 -4.83 0.55
C ASN A 194 9.89 -3.64 1.13
N GLY A 195 9.10 -3.82 2.19
CA GLY A 195 8.30 -2.75 2.77
C GLY A 195 9.12 -1.55 3.25
N ILE A 196 8.57 -0.35 3.07
CA ILE A 196 9.21 0.92 3.47
C ILE A 196 8.21 1.95 3.98
N VAL A 197 8.59 2.68 5.03
CA VAL A 197 7.81 3.80 5.58
C VAL A 197 8.69 5.00 5.90
N TRP A 198 8.12 6.19 5.76
CA TRP A 198 8.70 7.45 6.23
C TRP A 198 8.33 7.70 7.69
N HIS A 199 9.32 7.93 8.53
CA HIS A 199 9.13 8.38 9.91
C HIS A 199 9.11 9.92 9.97
N PRO A 200 8.20 10.56 10.73
CA PRO A 200 8.09 12.02 10.80
C PRO A 200 9.38 12.73 11.24
N ASP A 201 10.25 12.04 11.97
CA ASP A 201 11.58 12.54 12.39
C ASP A 201 12.64 12.57 11.27
N GLY A 202 12.28 12.27 10.03
CA GLY A 202 13.15 12.53 8.88
C GLY A 202 14.01 11.36 8.41
N TYR A 203 13.59 10.13 8.72
CA TYR A 203 14.27 8.90 8.28
C TYR A 203 13.27 7.87 7.76
N LEU A 204 13.77 6.88 7.04
CA LEU A 204 13.01 5.74 6.55
C LEU A 204 13.25 4.54 7.46
N LEU A 205 12.22 3.71 7.58
CA LEU A 205 12.33 2.34 8.09
C LEU A 205 12.00 1.40 6.93
N ALA A 206 12.90 0.45 6.66
CA ALA A 206 12.74 -0.52 5.60
C ALA A 206 13.05 -1.92 6.12
N VAL A 207 12.34 -2.91 5.61
CA VAL A 207 12.52 -4.31 6.00
C VAL A 207 12.97 -5.15 4.81
N ARG A 208 13.65 -6.25 5.10
CA ARG A 208 14.19 -7.18 4.11
C ARG A 208 13.57 -8.56 4.30
N TYR A 209 12.91 -9.05 3.26
CA TYR A 209 12.04 -10.24 3.28
C TYR A 209 12.78 -11.52 3.70
N ASP A 210 13.83 -11.90 2.97
CA ASP A 210 14.57 -13.17 3.10
C ASP A 210 15.33 -13.33 4.43
N THR A 211 15.84 -12.23 4.99
CA THR A 211 16.66 -12.24 6.22
C THR A 211 15.91 -11.74 7.46
N GLY A 212 14.73 -11.13 7.28
CA GLY A 212 13.95 -10.54 8.37
C GLY A 212 14.62 -9.36 9.06
N LYS A 213 15.61 -8.76 8.41
CA LYS A 213 16.33 -7.59 8.92
C LYS A 213 15.55 -6.31 8.69
N MET A 214 15.80 -5.35 9.56
CA MET A 214 15.21 -4.02 9.49
C MET A 214 16.30 -2.95 9.50
N PHE A 215 16.12 -1.91 8.68
CA PHE A 215 17.09 -0.84 8.50
C PHE A 215 16.44 0.51 8.75
N ARG A 216 17.19 1.38 9.42
CA ARG A 216 16.91 2.80 9.53
C ARG A 216 17.82 3.53 8.55
N ILE A 217 17.22 4.31 7.63
CA ILE A 217 17.94 5.02 6.56
C ILE A 217 17.71 6.52 6.74
N THR A 218 18.78 7.31 6.86
CA THR A 218 18.72 8.76 7.09
C THR A 218 19.23 9.51 5.85
N PRO A 219 18.34 9.96 4.92
CA PRO A 219 18.72 10.57 3.64
C PRO A 219 19.69 11.76 3.72
N GLY A 220 19.67 12.52 4.81
CA GLY A 220 20.56 13.67 4.99
C GLY A 220 21.90 13.36 5.67
N ALA A 221 22.11 12.14 6.17
CA ALA A 221 23.30 11.81 6.95
C ALA A 221 24.52 11.52 6.04
N PRO A 222 25.76 11.68 6.53
CA PRO A 222 26.95 11.21 5.83
C PRO A 222 26.84 9.72 5.47
N GLU A 223 27.35 9.33 4.31
CA GLU A 223 27.23 7.98 3.74
C GLU A 223 27.54 6.86 4.75
N ARG A 224 28.66 6.95 5.47
CA ARG A 224 29.07 5.99 6.52
C ARG A 224 28.07 5.76 7.67
N SER A 225 27.13 6.69 7.86
CA SER A 225 26.14 6.70 8.95
C SER A 225 24.70 6.76 8.43
N ARG A 226 24.54 6.67 7.10
CA ARG A 226 23.27 6.81 6.41
C ARG A 226 22.35 5.62 6.65
N VAL A 227 22.93 4.43 6.79
CA VAL A 227 22.20 3.18 7.00
C VAL A 227 22.67 2.51 8.29
N SER A 228 21.73 2.28 9.20
CA SER A 228 21.95 1.49 10.42
C SER A 228 20.93 0.37 10.52
N GLU A 229 21.35 -0.81 10.98
CA GLU A 229 20.41 -1.91 11.27
C GLU A 229 19.65 -1.57 12.56
N VAL A 230 18.33 -1.76 12.55
CA VAL A 230 17.48 -1.72 13.75
C VAL A 230 17.63 -3.07 14.43
N ARG A 231 18.10 -3.09 15.68
CA ARG A 231 18.25 -4.36 16.41
C ARG A 231 16.88 -4.87 16.85
N LEU A 232 16.53 -6.05 16.37
CA LEU A 232 15.34 -6.80 16.76
C LEU A 232 15.76 -7.95 17.69
N PRO A 233 14.89 -8.37 18.64
CA PRO A 233 15.14 -9.55 19.48
C PRO A 233 15.37 -10.83 18.66
N GLN A 234 14.69 -10.92 17.51
CA GLN A 234 14.82 -12.00 16.54
C GLN A 234 14.51 -11.45 15.14
N PRO A 235 15.10 -12.04 14.08
CA PRO A 235 14.75 -11.68 12.71
C PRO A 235 13.27 -11.96 12.41
N LEU A 236 12.62 -11.06 11.66
CA LEU A 236 11.23 -11.20 11.22
C LEU A 236 11.20 -11.77 9.78
N LEU A 237 11.56 -13.05 9.63
CA LEU A 237 11.60 -13.70 8.32
C LEU A 237 10.26 -13.54 7.58
N GLY A 238 10.32 -13.36 6.27
CA GLY A 238 9.14 -13.17 5.43
C GLY A 238 8.45 -11.82 5.61
N THR A 239 9.13 -10.84 6.19
CA THR A 239 8.61 -9.48 6.35
C THR A 239 8.34 -8.82 5.00
N ASP A 240 7.14 -8.32 4.84
CA ASP A 240 6.62 -7.82 3.57
C ASP A 240 6.27 -6.33 3.75
N GLY A 241 4.99 -5.95 3.70
CA GLY A 241 4.52 -4.59 3.89
C GLY A 241 4.56 -4.06 5.33
N LEU A 242 4.63 -2.73 5.43
CA LEU A 242 4.75 -1.95 6.66
C LEU A 242 3.72 -0.83 6.73
N ALA A 243 3.22 -0.52 7.93
CA ALA A 243 2.51 0.74 8.19
C ALA A 243 2.96 1.39 9.50
N LEU A 244 3.34 2.67 9.44
CA LEU A 244 3.64 3.47 10.62
C LEU A 244 2.35 4.11 11.14
N ARG A 245 2.03 3.87 12.41
CA ARG A 245 0.90 4.48 13.11
C ARG A 245 1.22 5.90 13.55
N PRO A 246 0.19 6.76 13.76
CA PRO A 246 0.39 8.11 14.30
C PRO A 246 1.05 8.16 15.68
N ASP A 247 0.92 7.11 16.49
CA ASP A 247 1.57 6.99 17.81
C ASP A 247 3.05 6.60 17.72
N GLY A 248 3.57 6.37 16.51
CA GLY A 248 4.95 5.97 16.24
C GLY A 248 5.20 4.47 16.28
N SER A 249 4.20 3.63 16.58
CA SER A 249 4.33 2.17 16.47
C SER A 249 4.30 1.72 14.99
N LEU A 250 5.00 0.64 14.69
CA LEU A 250 5.09 0.09 13.33
C LEU A 250 4.36 -1.24 13.26
N VAL A 251 3.37 -1.34 12.37
CA VAL A 251 2.73 -2.61 12.02
C VAL A 251 3.55 -3.26 10.91
N VAL A 252 3.99 -4.50 11.17
CA VAL A 252 4.79 -5.33 10.27
C VAL A 252 4.01 -6.58 9.92
N VAL A 253 3.88 -6.85 8.63
CA VAL A 253 3.29 -8.09 8.13
C VAL A 253 4.41 -9.06 7.75
N THR A 254 4.29 -10.32 8.18
CA THR A 254 5.14 -11.42 7.73
C THR A 254 4.30 -12.49 7.06
N ASN A 255 4.87 -13.20 6.08
CA ASN A 255 4.22 -14.32 5.41
C ASN A 255 5.22 -15.37 4.91
N SER A 256 4.67 -16.47 4.39
CA SER A 256 5.44 -17.61 3.84
C SER A 256 5.51 -17.65 2.31
N ILE A 257 5.01 -16.63 1.59
CA ILE A 257 4.82 -16.63 0.12
C ILE A 257 6.12 -16.92 -0.64
N GLY A 258 7.25 -16.37 -0.19
CA GLY A 258 8.56 -16.52 -0.80
C GLY A 258 9.05 -17.97 -0.89
N ALA A 259 8.51 -18.88 -0.05
CA ALA A 259 8.85 -20.29 -0.13
C ALA A 259 8.47 -20.92 -1.49
N ALA A 260 7.41 -20.41 -2.15
CA ALA A 260 7.00 -20.85 -3.48
C ALA A 260 8.05 -20.55 -4.57
N VAL A 261 8.99 -19.64 -4.31
CA VAL A 261 10.05 -19.21 -5.23
C VAL A 261 11.45 -19.45 -4.64
N GLY A 262 11.58 -20.32 -3.64
CA GLY A 262 12.88 -20.72 -3.06
C GLY A 262 13.51 -19.69 -2.12
N VAL A 263 12.76 -18.69 -1.66
CA VAL A 263 13.19 -17.73 -0.63
C VAL A 263 12.74 -18.23 0.74
N PRO A 264 13.56 -18.13 1.81
CA PRO A 264 13.11 -18.42 3.15
C PRO A 264 11.83 -17.63 3.50
N GLY A 265 10.72 -18.36 3.66
CA GLY A 265 9.45 -17.80 4.10
C GLY A 265 9.41 -17.64 5.62
N GLY A 266 8.63 -16.67 6.07
CA GLY A 266 8.28 -16.49 7.47
C GLY A 266 7.08 -17.33 7.89
N VAL A 267 6.40 -16.84 8.91
CA VAL A 267 5.06 -17.27 9.29
C VAL A 267 4.08 -16.17 8.97
N ASP A 268 2.84 -16.53 8.63
CA ASP A 268 1.77 -15.57 8.43
C ASP A 268 1.43 -14.93 9.78
N ALA A 269 1.82 -13.67 9.97
CA ALA A 269 1.64 -12.95 11.22
C ALA A 269 1.52 -11.43 11.00
N VAL A 270 0.91 -10.76 11.98
CA VAL A 270 0.94 -9.29 12.11
C VAL A 270 1.60 -8.95 13.44
N THR A 271 2.69 -8.19 13.41
CA THR A 271 3.44 -7.76 14.59
C THR A 271 3.42 -6.24 14.70
N VAL A 272 3.12 -5.70 15.88
CA VAL A 272 3.27 -4.27 16.20
C VAL A 272 4.59 -4.10 16.94
N LEU A 273 5.50 -3.33 16.36
CA LEU A 273 6.79 -3.00 16.96
C LEU A 273 6.75 -1.60 17.57
N GLY A 274 7.36 -1.47 18.75
CA GLY A 274 7.62 -0.21 19.42
C GLY A 274 9.13 0.07 19.50
N SER A 275 9.50 1.34 19.56
CA SER A 275 10.86 1.77 19.85
C SER A 275 10.86 2.94 20.83
N ARG A 276 11.86 2.97 21.72
CA ARG A 276 12.05 4.04 22.72
C ARG A 276 13.38 4.77 22.57
N ASP A 277 14.16 4.43 21.55
CA ASP A 277 15.54 4.91 21.37
C ASP A 277 15.80 5.44 19.94
N GLY A 278 14.75 5.92 19.28
CA GLY A 278 14.82 6.46 17.92
C GLY A 278 15.06 5.39 16.87
N TRP A 279 14.48 4.21 17.06
CA TRP A 279 14.61 3.04 16.18
C TRP A 279 16.06 2.55 16.03
N ARG A 280 16.83 2.56 17.12
CA ARG A 280 18.08 1.81 17.19
C ARG A 280 17.80 0.37 17.62
N THR A 281 16.82 0.18 18.50
CA THR A 281 16.16 -1.11 18.78
C THR A 281 14.66 -1.00 18.52
N ALA A 282 14.04 -2.15 18.27
CA ALA A 282 12.59 -2.26 18.27
C ALA A 282 12.17 -3.62 18.84
N ASP A 283 11.12 -3.61 19.67
CA ASP A 283 10.60 -4.77 20.36
C ASP A 283 9.12 -4.98 20.00
N PRO A 284 8.62 -6.24 19.97
CA PRO A 284 7.22 -6.50 19.70
C PRO A 284 6.36 -6.08 20.91
N ASP A 285 5.48 -5.11 20.70
CA ASP A 285 4.44 -4.74 21.66
C ASP A 285 3.25 -5.70 21.58
N LEU A 286 2.90 -6.13 20.36
CA LEU A 286 1.84 -7.09 20.07
C LEU A 286 2.23 -8.00 18.91
N ARG A 287 1.78 -9.26 18.94
CA ARG A 287 1.95 -10.20 17.84
C ARG A 287 0.72 -11.09 17.70
N PHE A 288 0.22 -11.22 16.47
CA PHE A 288 -0.87 -12.12 16.09
C PHE A 288 -0.30 -13.22 15.20
N ASP A 289 -0.03 -14.37 15.81
CA ASP A 289 0.62 -15.53 15.19
C ASP A 289 0.01 -16.82 15.77
N PRO A 290 -0.65 -17.68 14.95
CA PRO A 290 -0.81 -17.51 13.52
C PRO A 290 -1.80 -16.40 13.14
N TRP A 291 -1.55 -15.71 12.04
CA TRP A 291 -2.56 -14.88 11.39
C TRP A 291 -3.62 -15.79 10.76
N PRO A 292 -4.91 -15.52 10.97
CA PRO A 292 -5.99 -16.45 10.61
C PRO A 292 -6.37 -16.45 9.11
N VAL A 293 -5.70 -15.64 8.29
CA VAL A 293 -5.89 -15.62 6.82
C VAL A 293 -4.52 -15.84 6.20
N SER A 294 -4.42 -16.76 5.24
CA SER A 294 -3.14 -17.12 4.62
C SER A 294 -2.51 -15.93 3.89
N GLY A 295 -1.18 -15.90 3.85
CA GLY A 295 -0.38 -15.00 3.01
C GLY A 295 -0.74 -13.52 3.09
N PRO A 296 -0.79 -12.90 4.29
CA PRO A 296 -0.98 -11.46 4.38
C PRO A 296 0.24 -10.75 3.78
N THR A 297 0.05 -9.73 2.93
CA THR A 297 1.14 -9.04 2.23
C THR A 297 1.44 -7.67 2.81
N THR A 298 0.42 -6.93 3.25
CA THR A 298 0.59 -5.59 3.81
C THR A 298 -0.60 -5.19 4.66
N VAL A 299 -0.59 -3.96 5.18
CA VAL A 299 -1.62 -3.41 6.04
C VAL A 299 -1.96 -1.97 5.66
N ALA A 300 -3.25 -1.64 5.61
CA ALA A 300 -3.75 -0.29 5.43
C ALA A 300 -4.29 0.28 6.74
N MET A 301 -3.78 1.45 7.14
CA MET A 301 -4.32 2.24 8.24
C MET A 301 -5.63 2.91 7.81
N THR A 302 -6.69 2.79 8.61
CA THR A 302 -7.96 3.49 8.37
C THR A 302 -8.41 4.22 9.64
N PRO A 303 -9.38 5.17 9.55
CA PRO A 303 -9.98 5.78 10.73
C PRO A 303 -10.68 4.80 11.69
N PHE A 304 -10.94 3.56 11.26
CA PHE A 304 -11.70 2.57 12.02
C PHE A 304 -10.81 1.44 12.56
N GLY A 305 -9.54 1.39 12.15
CA GLY A 305 -8.58 0.37 12.50
C GLY A 305 -7.70 -0.02 11.32
N ASP A 306 -6.74 -0.89 11.57
CA ASP A 306 -5.75 -1.27 10.57
C ASP A 306 -6.20 -2.58 9.95
N TYR A 307 -6.14 -2.69 8.62
CA TYR A 307 -6.60 -3.86 7.88
C TYR A 307 -5.45 -4.51 7.15
N ALA A 308 -5.11 -5.75 7.52
CA ALA A 308 -4.15 -6.56 6.79
C ALA A 308 -4.81 -7.15 5.54
N LEU A 309 -4.11 -7.05 4.41
CA LEU A 309 -4.52 -7.58 3.12
C LEU A 309 -3.95 -8.99 2.92
N SER A 310 -4.82 -9.93 2.56
CA SER A 310 -4.48 -11.21 1.96
C SER A 310 -5.14 -11.28 0.58
N GLY A 311 -4.32 -11.15 -0.46
CA GLY A 311 -4.77 -11.17 -1.86
C GLY A 311 -4.46 -12.47 -2.60
N GLU A 312 -4.12 -13.56 -1.90
CA GLU A 312 -3.80 -14.86 -2.51
C GLU A 312 -2.61 -14.81 -3.50
N VAL A 313 -1.65 -13.89 -3.29
CA VAL A 313 -0.42 -13.82 -4.10
C VAL A 313 0.36 -15.14 -4.07
N GLY A 314 0.31 -15.88 -2.95
CA GLY A 314 0.89 -17.22 -2.85
C GLY A 314 0.29 -18.23 -3.84
N GLU A 315 -1.01 -18.15 -4.12
CA GLU A 315 -1.68 -18.98 -5.12
C GLU A 315 -1.14 -18.67 -6.52
N LEU A 316 -1.03 -17.38 -6.85
CA LEU A 316 -0.42 -16.92 -8.11
C LEU A 316 1.03 -17.40 -8.24
N MET A 317 1.84 -17.31 -7.17
CA MET A 317 3.23 -17.76 -7.22
C MET A 317 3.34 -19.27 -7.44
N ALA A 318 2.38 -20.03 -6.93
CA ALA A 318 2.31 -21.48 -7.10
C ALA A 318 1.62 -21.92 -8.40
N GLY A 319 1.23 -20.98 -9.27
CA GLY A 319 0.55 -21.28 -10.55
C GLY A 319 -0.89 -21.77 -10.38
N ARG A 320 -1.52 -21.48 -9.25
CA ARG A 320 -2.94 -21.76 -8.98
C ARG A 320 -3.77 -20.50 -9.20
N THR A 321 -5.08 -20.68 -9.34
CA THR A 321 -6.02 -19.57 -9.54
C THR A 321 -6.83 -19.28 -8.29
N SER A 322 -7.11 -18.01 -8.04
CA SER A 322 -8.03 -17.52 -7.02
C SER A 322 -8.67 -16.21 -7.48
N ASP A 323 -9.85 -15.91 -6.94
CA ASP A 323 -10.46 -14.58 -7.05
C ASP A 323 -10.60 -13.90 -5.68
N LEU A 324 -10.20 -14.57 -4.59
CA LEU A 324 -10.47 -14.13 -3.23
C LEU A 324 -9.56 -12.98 -2.82
N ILE A 325 -10.15 -11.98 -2.17
CA ILE A 325 -9.44 -10.89 -1.52
C ILE A 325 -10.00 -10.74 -0.12
N THR A 326 -9.14 -10.75 0.90
CA THR A 326 -9.54 -10.56 2.29
C THR A 326 -8.79 -9.38 2.90
N LEU A 327 -9.54 -8.43 3.45
CA LEU A 327 -9.03 -7.39 4.34
C LEU A 327 -9.52 -7.71 5.75
N ARG A 328 -8.60 -8.00 6.65
CA ARG A 328 -8.93 -8.33 8.04
C ARG A 328 -8.36 -7.31 9.01
N ARG A 329 -9.21 -6.79 9.88
CA ARG A 329 -8.83 -5.83 10.90
C ARG A 329 -7.87 -6.48 11.91
N VAL A 330 -6.79 -5.76 12.21
CA VAL A 330 -5.84 -6.11 13.27
C VAL A 330 -6.54 -5.90 14.62
N PRO A 331 -6.62 -6.93 15.49
CA PRO A 331 -7.31 -6.79 16.78
C PRO A 331 -6.73 -5.64 17.63
N GLY A 332 -7.60 -4.89 18.30
CA GLY A 332 -7.19 -3.77 19.14
C GLY A 332 -6.71 -2.52 18.40
N SER A 333 -6.75 -2.49 17.06
CA SER A 333 -6.35 -1.33 16.26
C SER A 333 -7.42 -0.25 16.12
N ALA A 334 -8.61 -0.43 16.70
CA ALA A 334 -9.70 0.53 16.57
C ALA A 334 -9.30 1.91 17.14
N HIS A 335 -9.18 2.90 16.27
CA HIS A 335 -8.85 4.26 16.66
C HIS A 335 -10.08 4.92 17.28
N THR A 336 -10.00 5.29 18.57
CA THR A 336 -11.07 6.08 19.19
C THR A 336 -11.00 7.49 18.61
N VAL A 337 -11.89 7.81 17.68
CA VAL A 337 -12.11 9.20 17.26
C VAL A 337 -12.67 9.94 18.47
N LYS A 338 -11.82 10.63 19.23
CA LYS A 338 -12.28 11.64 20.18
C LYS A 338 -12.92 12.76 19.36
N GLY A 339 -14.24 12.72 19.26
CA GLY A 339 -15.02 13.82 18.70
C GLY A 339 -14.64 15.10 19.43
N HIS A 340 -14.11 16.07 18.69
CA HIS A 340 -14.03 17.43 19.20
C HIS A 340 -15.45 17.99 19.11
N SER A 341 -16.13 18.00 20.26
CA SER A 341 -17.33 18.80 20.51
C SER A 341 -17.02 20.28 20.47
#